data_AF-A0A8T6TBV3-F1
#
_entry.id   AF-A0A8T6TBV3-F1
#
_cell.length_a   1.000
_cell.length_b   1.000
_cell.length_c   1.000
_cell.angle_alpha   90.00
_cell.angle_beta   90.00
_cell.angle_gamma   90.00
#
_symmetry.space_group_name_H-M   'P 1'
#
loop_
_entity.id
_entity.type
_entity.pdbx_description
1 polymer ?
#
loop_
_entity_poly.entity_id
_entity_poly.type
_entity_poly.pdbx_seq_one_letter_code
_entity_poly.pdbx_strand_id
1 'polypeptide(L)' 'PPSAAKAGERYVLSVKVTSMGNSTYMTDLASQATVGHVHGHDSQLAEQGSSVLPGNSVEHVINVTNTGNGEDSYSFDVY' A
#
# COMPACT_ATOMS: atom_id res chain seq x y z
N PRO A 1 -3.93 -12.79 3.40
CA PRO A 1 -4.37 -11.76 4.36
C PRO A 1 -4.63 -10.42 3.65
N PRO A 2 -5.41 -9.50 4.22
CA PRO A 2 -5.69 -8.17 3.66
C PRO A 2 -4.43 -7.34 3.33
N SER A 3 -3.26 -7.69 3.88
CA SER A 3 -1.96 -7.09 3.56
C SER A 3 -1.39 -7.45 2.18
N ALA A 4 -2.00 -8.40 1.45
CA ALA A 4 -1.56 -8.77 0.10
C ALA A 4 -2.33 -8.03 -1.01
N ALA A 5 -3.46 -7.38 -0.69
CA ALA A 5 -4.27 -6.68 -1.68
C ALA A 5 -3.65 -5.32 -1.98
N LYS A 6 -3.40 -5.03 -3.25
CA LYS A 6 -2.73 -3.78 -3.64
C LYS A 6 -3.70 -2.62 -3.59
N ALA A 7 -3.22 -1.48 -3.10
CA ALA A 7 -4.01 -0.25 -3.07
C ALA A 7 -4.57 0.08 -4.47
N GLY A 8 -5.86 0.42 -4.53
CA GLY A 8 -6.53 0.74 -5.79
C GLY A 8 -7.04 -0.46 -6.59
N GLU A 9 -6.76 -1.71 -6.19
CA GLU A 9 -7.39 -2.88 -6.81
C GLU A 9 -8.91 -2.82 -6.67
N ARG A 10 -9.61 -3.17 -7.74
CA ARG A 10 -11.08 -3.18 -7.80
C ARG A 10 -11.60 -4.59 -7.89
N TYR A 11 -12.58 -4.89 -7.05
CA TYR A 11 -13.30 -6.14 -7.06
C TYR A 11 -14.76 -5.88 -7.38
N VAL A 12 -15.30 -6.66 -8.31
CA VAL A 12 -16.71 -6.62 -8.69
C VAL A 12 -17.40 -7.84 -8.09
N LEU A 13 -18.43 -7.59 -7.30
CA LEU A 13 -19.36 -8.61 -6.85
C LEU A 13 -20.59 -8.57 -7.74
N SER A 14 -20.81 -9.62 -8.52
CA SER A 14 -22.00 -9.78 -9.36
C SER A 14 -22.97 -10.76 -8.73
N VAL A 15 -24.21 -10.33 -8.54
CA VAL A 15 -25.30 -11.14 -8.01
C VAL A 15 -26.36 -11.28 -9.09
N LYS A 16 -26.60 -12.52 -9.52
CA LYS A 16 -27.70 -12.84 -10.42
C LYS A 16 -28.95 -13.15 -9.60
N VAL A 17 -30.00 -12.38 -9.81
CA VAL A 17 -31.30 -12.58 -9.18
C VAL A 17 -32.24 -13.19 -10.21
N THR A 18 -32.84 -14.33 -9.88
CA THR A 18 -33.79 -15.06 -10.72
C THR A 18 -35.15 -15.08 -10.03
N SER A 19 -36.23 -14.75 -10.76
CA SER A 19 -37.58 -14.85 -10.20
C SER A 19 -37.95 -16.30 -9.88
N MET A 20 -38.48 -16.53 -8.68
CA MET A 20 -38.90 -17.86 -8.23
C MET A 20 -40.10 -18.42 -9.02
N GLY A 21 -40.99 -17.54 -9.47
CA GLY A 21 -42.20 -17.94 -10.21
C GLY A 21 -41.99 -18.12 -11.70
N ASN A 22 -40.89 -17.57 -12.25
CA ASN A 22 -40.55 -17.73 -13.66
C ASN A 22 -39.05 -17.46 -13.90
N SER A 23 -38.31 -18.54 -14.17
CA SER A 23 -36.85 -18.52 -14.32
C SER A 23 -36.34 -17.78 -15.56
N THR A 24 -37.21 -17.36 -16.49
CA THR A 24 -36.81 -16.51 -17.61
C THR A 24 -36.65 -15.04 -17.21
N TYR A 25 -37.23 -14.61 -16.08
CA TYR A 25 -37.02 -13.28 -15.54
C TYR A 25 -35.81 -13.28 -14.61
N MET A 26 -34.74 -12.67 -15.08
CA MET A 26 -33.45 -12.56 -14.40
C MET A 26 -32.94 -11.13 -14.46
N THR A 27 -32.22 -10.69 -13.44
CA THR A 27 -31.47 -9.44 -13.43
C THR A 27 -30.12 -9.64 -12.76
N ASP A 28 -29.13 -8.86 -13.16
CA ASP A 28 -27.81 -8.86 -12.53
C ASP A 28 -27.64 -7.55 -11.74
N LEU A 29 -27.22 -7.68 -10.49
CA LEU A 29 -26.80 -6.57 -9.64
C LEU A 29 -25.29 -6.63 -9.47
N ALA A 30 -24.60 -5.54 -9.80
CA ALA A 30 -23.17 -5.42 -9.56
C ALA A 30 -22.88 -4.41 -8.45
N SER A 31 -22.00 -4.77 -7.54
CA SER A 31 -21.38 -3.87 -6.57
C SER A 31 -19.88 -3.86 -6.75
N GLN A 32 -19.24 -2.73 -6.44
CA GLN A 32 -17.80 -2.55 -6.58
C GLN A 32 -17.20 -2.18 -5.23
N ALA A 33 -16.09 -2.83 -4.90
CA ALA A 33 -15.23 -2.45 -3.79
C ALA A 33 -13.85 -2.09 -4.32
N THR A 34 -13.24 -1.04 -3.77
CA THR A 34 -11.86 -0.65 -4.06
C THR A 34 -11.02 -0.84 -2.80
N VAL A 35 -9.86 -1.46 -2.95
CA VAL A 35 -8.91 -1.65 -1.86
C VAL A 35 -8.37 -0.28 -1.44
N GLY A 36 -8.61 0.08 -0.17
CA GLY A 36 -8.09 1.29 0.42
C GLY A 36 -6.55 1.26 0.51
N HIS A 37 -5.94 2.44 0.48
CA HIS A 37 -4.51 2.59 0.68
C HIS A 37 -4.21 2.60 2.19
N VAL A 38 -3.39 1.65 2.64
CA VAL A 38 -2.80 1.60 3.97
C VAL A 38 -1.37 2.10 3.84
N HIS A 39 -1.07 3.22 4.48
CA HIS A 39 0.25 3.81 4.52
C HIS A 39 1.04 3.31 5.73
N GLY A 40 2.35 3.12 5.56
CA GLY A 40 3.22 2.71 6.64
C GLY A 40 4.68 2.69 6.22
N HIS A 41 5.56 3.08 7.14
CA HIS A 41 6.99 2.96 6.94
C HIS A 41 7.68 2.49 8.22
N ASP A 42 8.82 1.82 8.02
CA ASP A 42 9.81 1.58 9.04
C ASP A 42 11.13 2.20 8.58
N SER A 43 11.87 2.79 9.50
CA SER A 43 13.09 3.54 9.19
C SER A 43 14.14 3.30 10.24
N GLN A 44 15.33 2.92 9.79
CA GLN A 44 16.46 2.65 10.66
C GLN A 44 17.73 3.26 10.09
N LEU A 45 18.54 3.82 10.99
CA LEU A 45 19.87 4.26 10.66
C LEU A 45 20.75 3.01 10.51
N ALA A 46 21.23 2.75 9.30
CA ALA A 46 22.00 1.56 8.99
C ALA A 46 23.41 1.64 9.58
N GLU A 47 24.03 2.83 9.54
CA GLU A 47 25.31 3.09 10.19
C GLU A 47 25.33 4.47 10.85
N GLN A 48 25.78 4.50 12.11
CA GLN A 48 26.13 5.75 12.79
C GLN A 48 27.54 6.12 12.37
N GLY A 49 27.65 7.19 11.57
CA GLY A 49 28.92 7.85 11.31
C GLY A 49 29.62 8.17 12.63
N SER A 50 30.76 7.53 12.86
CA SER A 50 31.63 7.81 14.00
C SER A 50 32.63 8.90 13.62
N SER A 51 33.06 9.69 14.62
CA SER A 51 33.79 10.96 14.48
C SER A 51 34.71 11.05 13.25
N VAL A 52 34.54 12.10 12.44
CA VAL A 52 35.44 12.37 11.31
C VAL A 52 36.46 13.44 11.62
N LEU A 53 37.65 13.28 11.04
CA LEU A 53 38.69 14.30 11.11
C LEU A 53 38.32 15.52 10.24
N PRO A 54 38.82 16.73 10.59
CA PRO A 54 38.65 17.90 9.74
C PRO A 54 39.15 17.64 8.32
N GLY A 55 38.32 17.97 7.33
CA GLY A 55 38.61 17.75 5.91
C GLY A 55 38.07 16.44 5.33
N ASN A 56 37.52 15.54 6.16
CA ASN A 56 36.87 14.31 5.70
C ASN A 56 35.34 14.43 5.76
N SER A 57 34.66 13.59 4.98
CA SER A 57 33.20 13.44 4.99
C SER A 57 32.78 12.15 5.68
N VAL A 58 31.57 12.14 6.22
CA VAL A 58 30.89 10.93 6.71
C VAL A 58 29.65 10.68 5.86
N GLU A 59 29.35 9.41 5.61
CA GLU A 59 28.10 8.98 4.99
C GLU A 59 27.18 8.44 6.08
N HIS A 60 25.92 8.85 6.06
CA HIS A 60 24.87 8.30 6.91
C HIS A 60 23.85 7.61 6.02
N VAL A 61 23.76 6.29 6.17
CA VAL A 61 22.82 5.47 5.39
C VAL A 61 21.54 5.28 6.21
N ILE A 62 20.42 5.76 5.69
CA ILE A 62 19.08 5.54 6.27
C ILE A 62 18.35 4.54 5.38
N ASN A 63 17.98 3.39 5.96
CA ASN A 63 17.16 2.41 5.28
C ASN A 63 15.69 2.67 5.60
N VAL A 64 14.88 2.86 4.56
CA VAL A 64 13.43 3.02 4.68
C VAL A 64 12.74 1.85 3.98
N THR A 65 11.87 1.18 4.74
CA THR A 65 11.03 0.10 4.23
C THR A 65 9.59 0.56 4.21
N ASN A 66 8.97 0.56 3.02
CA ASN A 66 7.53 0.75 2.89
C ASN A 66 6.82 -0.52 3.41
N THR A 67 5.99 -0.36 4.43
CA THR A 67 5.20 -1.45 5.03
C THR A 67 3.71 -1.37 4.68
N GLY A 68 3.33 -0.37 3.88
CA GLY A 68 2.00 -0.21 3.32
C GLY A 68 1.66 -1.21 2.23
N ASN A 69 0.43 -1.12 1.72
CA ASN A 69 -0.08 -1.99 0.65
C ASN A 69 -0.06 -1.34 -0.75
N GLY A 70 0.61 -0.20 -0.89
CA GLY A 70 0.73 0.54 -2.13
C GLY A 70 2.05 1.30 -2.22
N GLU A 71 2.29 1.94 -3.36
CA GLU A 71 3.45 2.81 -3.53
C GLU A 71 3.28 4.10 -2.73
N ASP A 72 4.31 4.45 -1.97
CA ASP A 72 4.40 5.68 -1.20
C ASP A 72 5.64 6.47 -1.63
N SER A 73 5.59 7.79 -1.42
CA SER A 73 6.72 8.70 -1.65
C SER A 73 7.21 9.26 -0.32
N TYR A 74 8.54 9.28 -0.15
CA TYR A 74 9.21 9.73 1.08
C TYR A 74 10.15 10.89 0.77
N SER A 75 10.18 11.90 1.64
CA SER A 75 11.09 13.04 1.57
C SER A 75 11.91 13.11 2.84
N PHE A 76 13.18 13.52 2.71
CA PHE A 76 14.09 13.71 3.82
C PHE A 76 14.54 15.17 3.84
N ASP A 77 14.43 15.79 5.01
CA ASP A 77 14.96 17.11 5.29
C ASP A 77 16.10 16.99 6.29
N VAL A 78 17.20 17.71 6.04
CA VAL A 78 18.37 17.77 6.92
C VAL A 78 18.33 19.10 7.65
N TYR A 79 18.29 19.06 8.99
CA TYR A 79 18.29 20.24 9.86
C TYR A 79 19.56 20.30 10.70
#